data_AF-A0A6F9EDB4-F1
#
_entry.id   AF-A0A6F9EDB4-F1
#
_cell.length_a   1.000
_cell.length_b   1.000
_cell.length_c   1.000
_cell.angle_alpha   90.00
_cell.angle_beta   90.00
_cell.angle_gamma   90.00
#
_symmetry.space_group_name_H-M   'P 1'
#
loop_
_entity.id
_entity.type
_entity.pdbx_description
1 polymer ?
#
loop_
_entity_poly.entity_id
_entity_poly.type
_entity_poly.pdbx_seq_one_letter_code
_entity_poly.pdbx_strand_id
1 'polypeptide(L)'
;MLDFSFSTEQETMRRLFRDFAESVLPRYREWDAKEEFPWEQWNRMAEIGLTGMTISEQYGGAGMGYVEAGIAAEEVGRGILTVPTL
;
A
#
# COMPACT_ATOMS: atom_id res chain seq x y z
N MET A 1 -24.37 -2.08 21.23
CA MET A 1 -24.32 -1.95 19.75
C MET A 1 -22.87 -2.17 19.37
N LEU A 2 -22.58 -3.00 18.37
CA LEU A 2 -21.21 -3.22 17.91
C LEU A 2 -20.76 -2.01 17.08
N ASP A 3 -19.54 -1.56 17.30
CA ASP A 3 -18.89 -0.50 16.53
C ASP A 3 -17.96 -1.15 15.50
N PHE A 4 -18.17 -0.80 14.22
CA PHE A 4 -17.41 -1.31 13.07
C PHE A 4 -16.58 -0.20 12.41
N SER A 5 -16.46 0.96 13.06
CA SER A 5 -15.56 2.00 12.59
C SER A 5 -14.11 1.55 12.65
N PHE A 6 -13.27 2.14 11.79
CA PHE A 6 -11.84 1.90 11.85
C PHE A 6 -11.24 2.45 13.14
N SER A 7 -10.25 1.74 13.67
CA SER A 7 -9.43 2.26 14.76
C SER A 7 -8.63 3.48 14.32
N THR A 8 -8.10 4.25 15.28
CA THR A 8 -7.21 5.39 15.00
C THR A 8 -5.98 4.96 14.20
N GLU A 9 -5.44 3.77 14.49
CA GLU A 9 -4.30 3.18 13.79
C GLU A 9 -4.67 2.84 12.34
N GLN A 10 -5.83 2.22 12.12
CA GLN A 10 -6.34 1.90 10.79
C GLN A 10 -6.61 3.16 9.96
N GLU A 11 -7.15 4.21 10.56
CA GLU A 11 -7.38 5.49 9.87
C GLU A 11 -6.05 6.22 9.57
N THR A 12 -5.06 6.11 10.45
CA THR A 12 -3.71 6.64 10.19
C THR A 12 -3.05 5.91 9.03
N MET A 13 -3.13 4.58 9.02
CA MET A 13 -2.62 3.72 7.96
C MET A 13 -3.30 4.02 6.62
N ARG A 14 -4.62 4.20 6.63
CA ARG A 14 -5.40 4.58 5.46
C ARG A 14 -4.88 5.87 4.82
N ARG A 15 -4.60 6.89 5.63
CA ARG A 15 -4.04 8.17 5.15
C ARG A 15 -2.64 7.99 4.56
N LEU A 16 -1.78 7.23 5.24
CA LEU A 16 -0.44 6.93 4.75
C LEU A 16 -0.46 6.27 3.36
N PHE A 17 -1.33 5.27 3.17
CA PHE A 17 -1.45 4.57 1.89
C PHE A 17 -2.05 5.44 0.80
N ARG A 18 -3.01 6.31 1.14
CA ARG A 18 -3.55 7.30 0.22
C ARG A 18 -2.48 8.27 -0.26
N ASP A 19 -1.74 8.88 0.67
CA ASP A 19 -0.69 9.84 0.36
C ASP A 19 0.40 9.19 -0.51
N PHE A 20 0.75 7.94 -0.23
CA PHE A 20 1.67 7.17 -1.07
C PHE A 20 1.11 6.99 -2.49
N ALA A 21 -0.13 6.53 -2.64
CA ALA A 21 -0.76 6.32 -3.94
C ALA A 21 -0.85 7.63 -4.76
N GLU A 22 -1.20 8.74 -4.12
CA GLU A 22 -1.25 10.07 -4.74
C GLU A 22 0.14 10.56 -5.18
N SER A 23 1.19 10.23 -4.44
CA SER A 23 2.57 10.58 -4.83
C SER A 23 3.06 9.84 -6.08
N VAL A 24 2.50 8.65 -6.35
CA VAL A 24 2.90 7.79 -7.46
C VAL A 24 2.11 8.09 -8.74
N LEU A 25 0.83 8.42 -8.61
CA LEU A 25 -0.11 8.68 -9.71
C LEU A 25 0.44 9.54 -10.86
N PRO A 26 1.14 10.67 -10.62
CA PRO A 26 1.63 11.54 -11.69
C PRO A 26 2.67 10.89 -12.60
N ARG A 27 3.47 9.96 -12.07
CA ARG A 27 4.61 9.34 -12.79
C ARG A 27 4.28 7.97 -13.38
N TYR A 28 3.22 7.33 -12.92
CA TYR A 28 2.83 5.99 -13.37
C TYR A 28 2.79 5.86 -14.91
N ARG A 29 2.16 6.81 -15.60
CA ARG A 29 2.04 6.78 -17.07
C ARG A 29 3.38 6.88 -17.80
N GLU A 30 4.35 7.56 -17.20
CA GLU A 30 5.69 7.69 -17.78
C GLU A 30 6.43 6.36 -17.71
N TRP A 31 6.39 5.69 -16.56
CA TRP A 31 7.02 4.38 -16.38
C TRP A 31 6.38 3.30 -17.25
N ASP A 32 5.05 3.29 -17.33
CA ASP A 32 4.29 2.37 -18.19
C ASP A 32 4.68 2.55 -19.67
N ALA A 33 4.73 3.80 -20.16
CA ALA A 33 5.12 4.09 -21.54
C ALA A 33 6.58 3.75 -21.86
N LYS A 34 7.46 3.74 -20.86
CA LYS A 34 8.89 3.41 -21.01
C LYS A 34 9.22 1.96 -20.70
N GLU A 35 8.25 1.16 -20.26
CA GLU A 35 8.46 -0.19 -19.72
C GLU A 35 9.51 -0.20 -18.58
N GLU A 36 9.57 0.88 -17.80
CA GLU A 36 10.52 1.05 -16.71
C GLU A 36 9.91 0.62 -15.37
N PHE A 37 10.64 -0.19 -14.61
CA PHE A 37 10.20 -0.58 -13.27
C PHE A 37 10.55 0.51 -12.23
N PRO A 38 9.59 0.99 -11.42
CA PRO A 38 9.81 2.09 -10.48
C PRO A 38 10.44 1.61 -9.16
N TRP A 39 11.73 1.25 -9.21
CA TRP A 39 12.46 0.69 -8.07
C TRP A 39 12.45 1.57 -6.81
N GLU A 40 12.52 2.90 -6.98
CA GLU A 40 12.48 3.83 -5.84
C GLU A 40 11.12 3.75 -5.12
N GLN A 41 10.03 3.68 -5.87
CA GLN A 41 8.68 3.58 -5.33
C GLN A 41 8.43 2.21 -4.73
N TRP A 42 8.94 1.15 -5.35
CA TRP A 42 8.91 -0.20 -4.79
C TRP A 42 9.60 -0.27 -3.42
N ASN A 43 10.80 0.30 -3.30
CA ASN A 43 11.51 0.34 -2.02
C ASN A 43 10.74 1.13 -0.96
N ARG A 44 10.13 2.26 -1.33
CA ARG A 44 9.23 3.01 -0.44
C ARG A 44 8.00 2.20 -0.02
N MET A 45 7.41 1.41 -0.91
CA MET A 45 6.31 0.50 -0.56
C MET A 45 6.75 -0.53 0.48
N ALA A 46 7.97 -1.07 0.34
CA ALA A 46 8.52 -2.01 1.31
C ALA A 46 8.79 -1.33 2.67
N GLU A 47 9.32 -0.11 2.69
CA GLU A 47 9.56 0.66 3.92
C GLU A 47 8.27 0.92 4.72
N ILE A 48 7.14 1.15 4.04
CA ILE A 48 5.83 1.34 4.68
C ILE A 48 5.06 0.02 4.90
N GLY A 49 5.67 -1.12 4.59
CA GLY A 49 5.12 -2.45 4.88
C GLY A 49 4.14 -3.02 3.85
N LEU A 50 3.91 -2.35 2.71
CA LEU A 50 2.91 -2.77 1.71
C LEU A 50 3.24 -4.11 1.04
N THR A 51 4.52 -4.44 0.85
CA THR A 51 4.95 -5.65 0.11
C THR A 51 4.95 -6.92 0.95
N GLY A 52 4.74 -6.82 2.26
CA GLY A 52 4.79 -7.94 3.20
C GLY A 52 3.77 -7.82 4.34
N MET A 53 2.65 -7.13 4.12
CA MET A 53 1.71 -6.73 5.18
C MET A 53 1.29 -7.90 6.07
N THR A 54 0.82 -9.00 5.48
CA THR A 54 0.26 -10.13 6.22
C THR A 54 1.30 -11.19 6.58
N ILE A 55 2.57 -10.97 6.22
CA ILE A 55 3.66 -11.85 6.60
C ILE A 55 4.04 -11.54 8.06
N SER A 56 4.29 -12.58 8.84
CA SER A 56 4.72 -12.42 10.23
C SER A 56 6.05 -11.67 10.33
N GLU A 57 6.19 -10.83 11.35
CA GLU A 57 7.42 -10.08 11.65
C GLU A 57 8.67 -10.98 11.76
N GLN A 58 8.51 -12.23 12.22
CA GLN A 58 9.62 -13.20 12.31
C GLN A 58 10.26 -13.52 10.94
N TYR A 59 9.56 -13.26 9.85
CA TYR A 59 10.03 -13.43 8.48
C TYR A 59 10.28 -12.09 7.78
N GLY A 60 10.29 -10.97 8.52
CA GLY A 60 10.49 -9.62 7.98
C GLY A 60 9.23 -8.99 7.38
N GLY A 61 8.04 -9.52 7.67
CA GLY A 61 6.77 -8.91 7.27
C GLY A 61 6.24 -7.89 8.27
N ALA A 62 5.10 -7.26 7.95
CA ALA A 62 4.51 -6.20 8.77
C ALA A 62 3.53 -6.70 9.85
N GLY A 63 3.21 -8.00 9.88
CA GLY A 63 2.35 -8.62 10.89
C GLY A 63 0.91 -8.10 10.94
N MET A 64 0.44 -7.43 9.88
CA MET A 64 -0.88 -6.80 9.80
C MET A 64 -2.00 -7.82 9.52
N GLY A 65 -3.21 -7.46 9.93
CA GLY A 65 -4.42 -8.24 9.70
C GLY A 65 -5.06 -8.00 8.33
N TYR A 66 -6.17 -8.71 8.07
CA TYR A 66 -6.89 -8.62 6.79
C TYR A 66 -7.67 -7.31 6.62
N VAL A 67 -8.03 -6.63 7.72
CA VAL A 67 -8.71 -5.33 7.64
C VAL A 67 -7.72 -4.29 7.11
N GLU A 68 -6.51 -4.26 7.65
CA GLU A 68 -5.41 -3.42 7.19
C GLU A 68 -5.06 -3.72 5.73
N ALA A 69 -5.01 -5.01 5.35
CA ALA A 69 -4.79 -5.41 3.97
C ALA A 69 -5.89 -4.93 3.02
N GLY A 70 -7.16 -4.96 3.46
CA GLY A 70 -8.28 -4.40 2.71
C GLY A 70 -8.17 -2.89 2.52
N ILE A 71 -7.82 -2.15 3.60
CA ILE A 71 -7.57 -0.70 3.54
C ILE A 71 -6.46 -0.38 2.54
N ALA A 72 -5.34 -1.12 2.59
CA ALA A 72 -4.25 -0.96 1.65
C ALA A 72 -4.67 -1.19 0.20
N ALA A 73 -5.42 -2.26 -0.06
CA ALA A 73 -5.93 -2.57 -1.40
C ALA A 73 -6.84 -1.45 -1.93
N GLU A 74 -7.71 -0.89 -1.09
CA GLU A 74 -8.59 0.21 -1.48
C GLU A 74 -7.83 1.51 -1.78
N GLU A 75 -6.87 1.89 -0.94
CA GLU A 75 -6.17 3.17 -1.09
C GLU A 75 -5.09 3.10 -2.19
N VAL A 76 -4.30 2.02 -2.24
CA VAL A 76 -3.29 1.83 -3.29
C VAL A 76 -3.93 1.53 -4.64
N GLY A 77 -5.05 0.78 -4.66
CA GLY A 77 -5.79 0.47 -5.88
C GLY A 77 -6.38 1.70 -6.58
N ARG A 78 -6.55 2.83 -5.89
CA ARG A 78 -6.93 4.12 -6.51
C ARG A 78 -5.82 4.69 -7.38
N GLY A 79 -4.57 4.44 -7.03
CA GLY A 79 -3.40 5.07 -7.65
C GLY A 79 -2.59 4.17 -8.57
N ILE A 80 -2.48 2.89 -8.22
CA ILE A 80 -1.54 1.95 -8.84
C ILE A 80 -2.28 0.62 -9.07
N LEU A 81 -2.86 0.43 -10.25
CA LEU A 81 -3.50 -0.84 -10.59
C LEU A 81 -2.49 -1.93 -11.03
N THR A 82 -1.20 -1.58 -11.21
CA THR A 82 -0.25 -2.41 -11.98
C THR A 82 0.89 -3.01 -11.15
N VAL A 83 1.14 -2.50 -9.95
CA VAL A 83 2.22 -2.98 -9.06
C VAL A 83 1.72 -3.87 -7.89
N PRO A 84 0.51 -3.69 -7.31
CA PRO A 84 0.06 -4.51 -6.19
C PRO A 84 -0.36 -5.95 -6.56
N THR A 85 -0.46 -6.29 -7.85
CA THR A 85 -1.08 -7.54 -8.34
C THR A 85 -0.10 -8.53 -8.95
N LEU A 86 1.22 -8.30 -8.85
CA LEU A 86 2.24 -9.29 -9.18
C LEU A 86 2.83 -9.93 -7.93
#